data_AF-A0A2A5WMF1-F1
#
_entry.id   AF-A0A2A5WMF1-F1
#
_cell.length_a   1.000
_cell.length_b   1.000
_cell.length_c   1.000
_cell.angle_alpha   90.00
_cell.angle_beta   90.00
_cell.angle_gamma   90.00
#
_symmetry.space_group_name_H-M   'P 1'
#
loop_
_entity.id
_entity.type
_entity.pdbx_description
1 polymer ?
#
loop_
_entity_poly.entity_id
_entity_poly.type
_entity_poly.pdbx_seq_one_letter_code
_entity_poly.pdbx_strand_id
1 'polypeptide(L)'
;MLGQKARTIVSNNSEKYVEQTDLDLKIWKELAISKQLLIKTATDVLGISSECSDEELKAALEENMAKVTEADERITNARVENEAKLHELQQQLRSAELAKKLAEEENAELKSKVASAESAMDANKHSTAQEIQKLRAQVEEKSKALKKVNTVLADTPENVAKKLKSLNKKKHDENAARKKAEDDARGLRKTKAEQQAEIESLKEQEEKLKESVKALKDFSETQRGQLIEAVDDDTTVDELPELDEDVLNAIEEEEAEAA
;
A
#
# COMPACT_ATOMS: atom_id res chain seq x y z
N MET A 1 -0.50 -135.08 -80.37
CA MET A 1 -0.81 -133.66 -80.07
C MET A 1 -1.29 -133.39 -78.63
N LEU A 2 -1.81 -134.36 -77.88
CA LEU A 2 -2.28 -134.15 -76.49
C LEU A 2 -1.16 -133.83 -75.48
N GLY A 3 0.05 -134.35 -75.68
CA GLY A 3 1.19 -134.13 -74.78
C GLY A 3 1.84 -132.73 -74.84
N GLN A 4 1.60 -131.94 -75.90
CA GLN A 4 2.12 -130.57 -76.00
C GLN A 4 1.19 -129.56 -75.32
N LYS A 5 -0.13 -129.66 -75.55
CA LYS A 5 -1.13 -128.79 -74.88
C LYS A 5 -1.13 -128.94 -73.36
N ALA A 6 -0.98 -130.16 -72.84
CA ALA A 6 -0.88 -130.38 -71.40
C ALA A 6 0.39 -129.75 -70.80
N ARG A 7 1.53 -129.78 -71.51
CA ARG A 7 2.76 -129.10 -71.08
C ARG A 7 2.62 -127.59 -71.10
N THR A 8 1.99 -127.00 -72.11
CA THR A 8 1.80 -125.54 -72.20
C THR A 8 0.85 -125.01 -71.12
N ILE A 9 -0.24 -125.74 -70.80
CA ILE A 9 -1.17 -125.34 -69.73
C ILE A 9 -0.51 -125.44 -68.35
N VAL A 10 0.27 -126.51 -68.11
CA VAL A 10 1.04 -126.65 -66.86
C VAL A 10 2.13 -125.59 -66.77
N SER A 11 2.82 -125.27 -67.88
CA SER A 11 3.86 -124.23 -67.96
C SER A 11 3.29 -122.83 -67.69
N ASN A 12 2.15 -122.48 -68.31
CA ASN A 12 1.51 -121.17 -68.10
C ASN A 12 0.93 -121.02 -66.69
N ASN A 13 0.42 -122.10 -66.09
CA ASN A 13 0.00 -122.07 -64.69
C ASN A 13 1.22 -121.93 -63.78
N SER A 14 2.31 -122.67 -64.01
CA SER A 14 3.53 -122.52 -63.22
C SER A 14 4.17 -121.14 -63.35
N GLU A 15 4.17 -120.52 -64.53
CA GLU A 15 4.67 -119.15 -64.74
C GLU A 15 3.81 -118.12 -64.00
N LYS A 16 2.46 -118.23 -64.05
CA LYS A 16 1.58 -117.38 -63.24
C LYS A 16 1.80 -117.55 -61.73
N TYR A 17 2.00 -118.77 -61.27
CA TYR A 17 2.33 -119.04 -59.87
C TYR A 17 3.70 -118.46 -59.49
N VAL A 18 4.69 -118.55 -60.38
CA VAL A 18 6.04 -117.97 -60.18
C VAL A 18 6.01 -116.44 -60.16
N GLU A 19 5.31 -115.79 -61.10
CA GLU A 19 5.14 -114.32 -61.13
C GLU A 19 4.40 -113.80 -59.90
N GLN A 20 3.38 -114.53 -59.42
CA GLN A 20 2.66 -114.18 -58.20
C GLN A 20 3.56 -114.33 -56.97
N THR A 21 4.37 -115.39 -56.88
CA THR A 21 5.34 -115.54 -55.79
C THR A 21 6.46 -114.49 -55.81
N ASP A 22 6.89 -114.04 -56.99
CA ASP A 22 7.90 -112.98 -57.14
C ASP A 22 7.35 -111.59 -56.75
N LEU A 23 6.08 -111.32 -57.07
CA LEU A 23 5.39 -110.12 -56.62
C LEU A 23 5.23 -110.11 -55.10
N ASP A 24 4.78 -111.24 -54.53
CA ASP A 24 4.65 -111.39 -53.08
C ASP A 24 5.99 -111.18 -52.39
N LEU A 25 7.08 -111.77 -52.91
CA LEU A 25 8.44 -111.57 -52.40
C LEU A 25 8.91 -110.11 -52.44
N LYS A 26 8.57 -109.35 -53.49
CA LYS A 26 8.87 -107.92 -53.56
C LYS A 26 8.11 -107.13 -52.50
N ILE A 27 6.82 -107.41 -52.33
CA ILE A 27 5.98 -106.78 -51.30
C ILE A 27 6.54 -107.07 -49.92
N TRP A 28 6.95 -108.31 -49.63
CA TRP A 28 7.57 -108.68 -48.36
C TRP A 28 8.91 -107.97 -48.13
N LYS A 29 9.73 -107.80 -49.17
CA LYS A 29 11.00 -107.06 -49.07
C LYS A 29 10.78 -105.58 -48.80
N GLU A 30 9.88 -104.92 -49.53
CA GLU A 30 9.54 -103.52 -49.30
C GLU A 30 8.94 -103.29 -47.90
N LEU A 31 8.07 -104.20 -47.47
CA LEU A 31 7.51 -104.18 -46.12
C LEU A 31 8.60 -104.35 -45.05
N ALA A 32 9.55 -105.26 -45.26
CA ALA A 32 10.67 -105.48 -44.35
C ALA A 32 11.59 -104.26 -44.27
N ILE A 33 11.94 -103.64 -45.40
CA ILE A 33 12.76 -102.42 -45.45
C ILE A 33 12.04 -101.26 -44.75
N SER A 34 10.74 -101.09 -45.01
CA SER A 34 9.91 -100.05 -44.37
C SER A 34 9.86 -100.24 -42.86
N LYS A 35 9.68 -101.48 -42.38
CA LYS A 35 9.73 -101.80 -40.94
C LYS A 35 11.10 -101.50 -40.33
N GLN A 36 12.19 -101.88 -40.99
CA GLN A 36 13.55 -101.60 -40.50
C GLN A 36 13.83 -100.10 -40.41
N LEU A 37 13.39 -99.32 -41.41
CA LEU A 37 13.52 -97.88 -41.40
C LEU A 37 12.69 -97.24 -40.28
N LEU A 38 11.46 -97.71 -40.07
CA LEU A 38 10.59 -97.24 -38.99
C LEU A 38 11.21 -97.52 -37.62
N ILE A 39 11.66 -98.76 -37.39
CA ILE A 39 12.31 -99.15 -36.13
C ILE A 39 13.55 -98.29 -35.92
N LYS A 40 14.43 -98.17 -36.91
CA LYS A 40 15.63 -97.33 -36.81
C LYS A 40 15.31 -95.87 -36.46
N THR A 41 14.31 -95.30 -37.11
CA THR A 41 13.89 -93.91 -36.85
C THR A 41 13.32 -93.77 -35.44
N ALA A 42 12.49 -94.73 -35.00
CA ALA A 42 11.94 -94.74 -33.65
C ALA A 42 13.05 -94.92 -32.60
N THR A 43 14.02 -95.81 -32.83
CA THR A 43 15.14 -96.03 -31.91
C THR A 43 16.05 -94.80 -31.84
N ASP A 44 16.31 -94.14 -32.97
CA ASP A 44 17.08 -92.88 -33.04
C ASP A 44 16.38 -91.74 -32.27
N VAL A 45 15.04 -91.61 -32.40
CA VAL A 45 14.24 -90.59 -31.69
C VAL A 45 14.15 -90.88 -30.18
N LEU A 46 13.99 -92.15 -29.81
CA LEU A 46 13.89 -92.58 -28.42
C LEU A 46 15.25 -92.70 -27.73
N GLY A 47 16.35 -92.67 -28.50
CA GLY A 47 17.72 -92.81 -28.00
C GLY A 47 18.06 -94.23 -27.53
N ILE A 48 17.40 -95.25 -28.08
CA ILE A 48 17.61 -96.67 -27.75
C ILE A 48 18.39 -97.40 -28.87
N SER A 49 18.96 -98.57 -28.56
CA SER A 49 19.72 -99.37 -29.53
C SER A 49 18.84 -99.87 -30.68
N SER A 50 19.40 -100.02 -31.89
CA SER A 50 18.73 -100.63 -33.05
C SER A 50 18.52 -102.15 -32.91
N GLU A 51 19.15 -102.78 -31.91
CA GLU A 51 19.00 -104.20 -31.56
C GLU A 51 18.10 -104.37 -30.32
N CYS A 52 17.18 -103.44 -30.05
CA CYS A 52 16.25 -103.53 -28.92
C CYS A 52 15.20 -104.63 -29.11
N SER A 53 14.69 -105.19 -28.01
CA SER A 53 13.53 -106.09 -28.07
C SER A 53 12.23 -105.32 -28.37
N ASP A 54 11.20 -106.03 -28.83
CA ASP A 54 9.86 -105.43 -29.04
C ASP A 54 9.31 -104.85 -27.72
N GLU A 55 9.59 -105.48 -26.59
CA GLU A 55 9.23 -104.98 -25.25
C GLU A 55 9.99 -103.71 -24.88
N GLU A 56 11.29 -103.63 -25.16
CA GLU A 56 12.10 -102.43 -24.90
C GLU A 56 11.65 -101.25 -25.76
N LEU A 57 11.38 -101.48 -27.06
CA LEU A 57 10.84 -100.46 -27.96
C LEU A 57 9.49 -99.96 -27.48
N LYS A 58 8.60 -100.87 -27.06
CA LYS A 58 7.26 -100.53 -26.55
C LYS A 58 7.35 -99.74 -25.25
N ALA A 59 8.18 -100.17 -24.30
CA ALA A 59 8.37 -99.48 -23.02
C ALA A 59 8.94 -98.06 -23.21
N ALA A 60 9.95 -97.90 -24.07
CA ALA A 60 10.53 -96.60 -24.38
C ALA A 60 9.52 -95.67 -25.09
N LEU A 61 8.69 -96.21 -25.98
CA LEU A 61 7.63 -95.44 -26.64
C LEU A 61 6.56 -95.00 -25.63
N GLU A 62 6.10 -95.89 -24.74
CA GLU A 62 5.13 -95.57 -23.67
C GLU A 62 5.69 -94.51 -22.72
N GLU A 63 6.95 -94.61 -22.31
CA GLU A 63 7.62 -93.62 -21.46
C GLU A 63 7.74 -92.25 -22.15
N ASN A 64 8.13 -92.23 -23.44
CA ASN A 64 8.26 -90.98 -24.18
C ASN A 64 6.88 -90.33 -24.41
N MET A 65 5.86 -91.11 -24.75
CA MET A 65 4.49 -90.60 -24.86
C MET A 65 4.00 -90.00 -23.54
N ALA A 66 4.27 -90.64 -22.40
CA ALA A 66 3.95 -90.10 -21.08
C ALA A 66 4.67 -88.77 -20.81
N LYS A 67 5.97 -88.67 -21.15
CA LYS A 67 6.74 -87.42 -21.04
C LYS A 67 6.19 -86.30 -21.93
N VAL A 68 5.78 -86.62 -23.16
CA VAL A 68 5.16 -85.64 -24.08
C VAL A 68 3.84 -85.15 -23.50
N THR A 69 2.97 -86.04 -23.01
CA THR A 69 1.71 -85.64 -22.39
C THR A 69 1.93 -84.77 -21.16
N GLU A 70 2.91 -85.11 -20.31
CA GLU A 70 3.24 -84.30 -19.13
C GLU A 70 3.81 -82.92 -19.52
N ALA A 71 4.66 -82.87 -20.56
CA ALA A 71 5.19 -81.61 -21.08
C ALA A 71 4.09 -80.71 -21.65
N ASP A 72 3.14 -81.29 -22.41
CA ASP A 72 2.00 -80.56 -22.95
C ASP A 72 1.08 -80.03 -21.83
N GLU A 73 0.82 -80.82 -20.79
CA GLU A 73 0.09 -80.37 -19.60
C GLU A 73 0.83 -79.23 -18.89
N ARG A 74 2.16 -79.32 -18.72
CA ARG A 74 2.96 -78.24 -18.13
C ARG A 74 2.91 -76.96 -18.99
N ILE A 75 3.00 -77.07 -20.31
CA ILE A 75 2.94 -75.91 -21.23
C ILE A 75 1.56 -75.26 -21.18
N THR A 76 0.50 -76.07 -21.20
CA THR A 76 -0.88 -75.55 -21.15
C THR A 76 -1.15 -74.85 -19.82
N ASN A 77 -0.78 -75.46 -18.69
CA ASN A 77 -0.89 -74.85 -17.36
C ASN A 77 -0.06 -73.55 -17.26
N ALA A 78 1.19 -73.55 -17.73
CA ALA A 78 2.04 -72.36 -17.72
C ALA A 78 1.48 -71.23 -18.58
N ARG A 79 0.84 -71.54 -19.72
CA ARG A 79 0.16 -70.54 -20.56
C ARG A 79 -1.02 -69.92 -19.84
N VAL A 80 -1.89 -70.72 -19.23
CA VAL A 80 -3.05 -70.23 -18.46
C VAL A 80 -2.59 -69.33 -17.30
N GLU A 81 -1.57 -69.75 -16.55
CA GLU A 81 -1.02 -68.94 -15.46
C GLU A 81 -0.41 -67.62 -15.94
N ASN A 82 0.32 -67.65 -17.06
CA ASN A 82 0.92 -66.44 -17.63
C ASN A 82 -0.13 -65.48 -18.17
N GLU A 83 -1.19 -65.98 -18.81
CA GLU A 83 -2.32 -65.17 -19.26
C GLU A 83 -3.04 -64.51 -18.08
N ALA A 84 -3.26 -65.24 -16.99
CA ALA A 84 -3.86 -64.70 -15.76
C ALA A 84 -2.98 -63.60 -15.14
N LYS A 85 -1.66 -63.84 -15.01
CA LYS A 85 -0.71 -62.84 -14.49
C LYS A 85 -0.61 -61.60 -15.38
N LEU A 86 -0.64 -61.79 -16.70
CA LEU A 86 -0.59 -60.68 -17.65
C LEU A 86 -1.85 -59.83 -17.54
N HIS A 87 -3.02 -60.45 -17.39
CA HIS A 87 -4.26 -59.73 -17.15
C HIS A 87 -4.22 -58.94 -15.82
N GLU A 88 -3.72 -59.56 -14.75
CA GLU A 88 -3.56 -58.87 -13.45
C GLU A 88 -2.62 -57.66 -13.55
N LEU A 89 -1.45 -57.83 -14.19
CA LEU A 89 -0.50 -56.73 -14.40
C LEU A 89 -1.10 -55.61 -15.25
N GLN A 90 -1.88 -55.94 -16.28
CA GLN A 90 -2.59 -54.94 -17.08
C GLN A 90 -3.63 -54.17 -16.25
N GLN A 91 -4.34 -54.85 -15.36
CA GLN A 91 -5.30 -54.20 -14.47
C GLN A 91 -4.60 -53.29 -13.46
N GLN A 92 -3.49 -53.74 -12.86
CA GLN A 92 -2.67 -52.93 -11.95
C GLN A 92 -2.04 -51.73 -12.67
N LEU A 93 -1.60 -51.89 -13.91
CA LEU A 93 -1.07 -50.77 -14.70
C LEU A 93 -2.14 -49.70 -14.95
N ARG A 94 -3.35 -50.11 -15.36
CA ARG A 94 -4.47 -49.16 -15.57
C ARG A 94 -4.85 -48.41 -14.29
N SER A 95 -4.91 -49.10 -13.15
CA SER A 95 -5.23 -48.45 -11.88
C SER A 95 -4.12 -47.49 -11.44
N ALA A 96 -2.86 -47.86 -11.63
CA ALA A 96 -1.71 -47.00 -11.34
C ALA A 96 -1.67 -45.76 -12.24
N GLU A 97 -1.95 -45.91 -13.54
CA GLU A 97 -2.04 -44.78 -14.48
C GLU A 97 -3.16 -43.81 -14.12
N LEU A 98 -4.33 -44.32 -13.73
CA LEU A 98 -5.45 -43.50 -13.28
C LEU A 98 -5.10 -42.76 -11.98
N ALA A 99 -4.50 -43.46 -11.00
CA ALA A 99 -4.06 -42.86 -9.74
C ALA A 99 -2.99 -41.77 -9.98
N LYS A 100 -2.04 -42.03 -10.89
CA LYS A 100 -1.02 -41.06 -11.28
C LYS A 100 -1.65 -39.80 -11.89
N LYS A 101 -2.60 -39.98 -12.81
CA LYS A 101 -3.28 -38.84 -13.45
C LYS A 101 -4.02 -37.98 -12.43
N LEU A 102 -4.75 -38.60 -11.50
CA LEU A 102 -5.44 -37.88 -10.42
C LEU A 102 -4.44 -37.12 -9.52
N ALA A 103 -3.33 -37.75 -9.16
CA ALA A 103 -2.29 -37.12 -8.36
C ALA A 103 -1.61 -35.93 -9.09
N GLU A 104 -1.42 -36.03 -10.41
CA GLU A 104 -0.90 -34.94 -11.23
C GLU A 104 -1.88 -33.77 -11.32
N GLU A 105 -3.18 -34.04 -11.47
CA GLU A 105 -4.24 -33.02 -11.45
C GLU A 105 -4.33 -32.32 -10.09
N GLU A 106 -4.31 -33.06 -8.98
CA GLU A 106 -4.31 -32.51 -7.62
C GLU A 106 -3.05 -31.67 -7.35
N ASN A 107 -1.88 -32.14 -7.78
CA ASN A 107 -0.63 -31.39 -7.63
C ASN A 107 -0.64 -30.09 -8.46
N ALA A 108 -1.21 -30.10 -9.66
CA ALA A 108 -1.39 -28.89 -10.46
C ALA A 108 -2.32 -27.88 -9.76
N GLU A 109 -3.43 -28.36 -9.19
CA GLU A 109 -4.37 -27.53 -8.43
C GLU A 109 -3.71 -26.93 -7.17
N LEU A 110 -2.99 -27.75 -6.40
CA LEU A 110 -2.27 -27.32 -5.21
C LEU A 110 -1.20 -26.27 -5.54
N LYS A 111 -0.43 -26.46 -6.62
CA LYS A 111 0.54 -25.46 -7.09
C LYS A 111 -0.13 -24.13 -7.43
N SER A 112 -1.28 -24.17 -8.10
CA SER A 112 -2.06 -22.97 -8.41
C SER A 112 -2.55 -22.25 -7.14
N LYS A 113 -3.06 -23.01 -6.15
CA LYS A 113 -3.48 -22.47 -4.85
C LYS A 113 -2.33 -21.85 -4.07
N VAL A 114 -1.16 -22.50 -4.06
CA VAL A 114 0.05 -21.97 -3.41
C VAL A 114 0.48 -20.66 -4.05
N ALA A 115 0.60 -20.60 -5.38
CA ALA A 115 0.97 -19.37 -6.09
C ALA A 115 -0.01 -18.21 -5.83
N SER A 116 -1.31 -18.50 -5.79
CA SER A 116 -2.34 -17.51 -5.45
C SER A 116 -2.22 -17.03 -4.00
N ALA A 117 -2.00 -17.95 -3.05
CA ALA A 117 -1.82 -17.62 -1.64
C ALA A 117 -0.55 -16.80 -1.38
N GLU A 118 0.56 -17.11 -2.06
CA GLU A 118 1.81 -16.33 -2.00
C GLU A 118 1.59 -14.91 -2.51
N SER A 119 0.95 -14.75 -3.67
CA SER A 119 0.61 -13.44 -4.24
C SER A 119 -0.29 -12.62 -3.29
N ALA A 120 -1.31 -13.25 -2.71
CA ALA A 120 -2.17 -12.61 -1.73
C ALA A 120 -1.41 -12.20 -0.45
N MET A 121 -0.48 -13.04 0.01
CA MET A 121 0.35 -12.74 1.18
C MET A 121 1.26 -11.54 0.92
N ASP A 122 1.87 -11.46 -0.25
CA ASP A 122 2.76 -10.36 -0.61
C ASP A 122 2.00 -9.05 -0.83
N ALA A 123 0.83 -9.10 -1.44
CA ALA A 123 -0.08 -7.96 -1.51
C ALA A 123 -0.48 -7.46 -0.10
N ASN A 124 -0.80 -8.39 0.81
CA ASN A 124 -1.16 -8.05 2.18
C ASN A 124 0.02 -7.45 2.97
N LYS A 125 1.23 -8.02 2.85
CA LYS A 125 2.45 -7.45 3.45
C LYS A 125 2.68 -6.02 2.95
N HIS A 126 2.51 -5.79 1.64
CA HIS A 126 2.69 -4.47 1.06
C HIS A 126 1.66 -3.46 1.58
N SER A 127 0.37 -3.83 1.59
CA SER A 127 -0.72 -3.01 2.13
C SER A 127 -0.50 -2.69 3.61
N THR A 128 -0.17 -3.70 4.41
CA THR A 128 0.14 -3.55 5.84
C THR A 128 1.34 -2.62 6.07
N ALA A 129 2.39 -2.75 5.27
CA ALA A 129 3.55 -1.86 5.38
C ALA A 129 3.20 -0.40 5.07
N GLN A 130 2.38 -0.15 4.06
CA GLN A 130 1.88 1.19 3.73
C GLN A 130 1.00 1.76 4.85
N GLU A 131 0.11 0.95 5.42
CA GLU A 131 -0.73 1.35 6.56
C GLU A 131 0.11 1.69 7.79
N ILE A 132 1.11 0.86 8.12
CA ILE A 132 2.06 1.15 9.22
C ILE A 132 2.80 2.46 8.97
N GLN A 133 3.26 2.71 7.73
CA GLN A 133 3.94 3.97 7.39
C GLN A 133 3.01 5.17 7.56
N LYS A 134 1.75 5.07 7.12
CA LYS A 134 0.74 6.12 7.28
C LYS A 134 0.45 6.38 8.76
N LEU A 135 0.28 5.33 9.56
CA LEU A 135 0.06 5.45 11.01
C LEU A 135 1.27 6.08 11.71
N ARG A 136 2.50 5.72 11.33
CA ARG A 136 3.72 6.37 11.84
C ARG A 136 3.74 7.86 11.51
N ALA A 137 3.41 8.24 10.28
CA ALA A 137 3.32 9.64 9.88
C ALA A 137 2.27 10.42 10.70
N GLN A 138 1.09 9.83 10.91
CA GLN A 138 0.04 10.42 11.74
C GLN A 138 0.46 10.56 13.21
N VAL A 139 1.15 9.56 13.77
CA VAL A 139 1.68 9.63 15.14
C VAL A 139 2.71 10.75 15.25
N GLU A 140 3.61 10.87 14.27
CA GLU A 140 4.62 11.93 14.28
C GLU A 140 3.98 13.32 14.17
N GLU A 141 3.00 13.49 13.27
CA GLU A 141 2.22 14.72 13.13
C GLU A 141 1.49 15.08 14.42
N LYS A 142 0.79 14.11 15.04
CA LYS A 142 0.11 14.32 16.33
C LYS A 142 1.11 14.63 17.45
N SER A 143 2.30 14.04 17.45
CA SER A 143 3.34 14.37 18.44
C SER A 143 3.85 15.80 18.27
N LYS A 144 4.02 16.27 17.03
CA LYS A 144 4.39 17.66 16.71
C LYS A 144 3.28 18.62 17.10
N ALA A 145 2.02 18.26 16.83
CA ALA A 145 0.85 19.03 17.23
C ALA A 145 0.75 19.11 18.76
N LEU A 146 0.93 18.00 19.48
CA LEU A 146 0.94 17.99 20.94
C LEU A 146 2.07 18.84 21.52
N LYS A 147 3.26 18.81 20.93
CA LYS A 147 4.35 19.71 21.34
C LYS A 147 3.98 21.18 21.14
N LYS A 148 3.39 21.53 19.99
CA LYS A 148 2.90 22.89 19.71
C LYS A 148 1.81 23.30 20.70
N VAL A 149 0.83 22.45 20.92
CA VAL A 149 -0.24 22.68 21.91
C VAL A 149 0.37 22.84 23.29
N ASN A 150 1.31 22.00 23.70
CA ASN A 150 1.98 22.12 24.98
C ASN A 150 2.78 23.43 25.08
N THR A 151 3.46 23.88 24.03
CA THR A 151 4.13 25.20 24.04
C THR A 151 3.15 26.38 24.07
N VAL A 152 1.99 26.26 23.42
CA VAL A 152 0.96 27.32 23.39
C VAL A 152 0.19 27.38 24.71
N LEU A 153 -0.14 26.23 25.29
CA LEU A 153 -0.75 26.10 26.60
C LEU A 153 0.24 26.36 27.74
N ALA A 154 1.54 26.17 27.49
CA ALA A 154 2.61 26.62 28.37
C ALA A 154 2.87 28.13 28.22
N ASP A 155 1.83 28.93 28.40
CA ASP A 155 2.02 30.08 29.28
C ASP A 155 2.40 29.48 30.66
N THR A 156 3.69 29.20 30.85
CA THR A 156 4.21 28.74 32.13
C THR A 156 3.73 29.68 33.23
N PRO A 157 3.59 29.22 34.49
CA PRO A 157 3.27 30.11 35.61
C PRO A 157 4.16 31.36 35.63
N GLU A 158 5.40 31.22 35.15
CA GLU A 158 6.35 32.29 34.94
C GLU A 158 5.97 33.29 33.82
N ASN A 159 5.48 32.83 32.67
CA ASN A 159 4.97 33.71 31.60
C ASN A 159 3.67 34.42 32.01
N VAL A 160 2.77 33.73 32.71
CA VAL A 160 1.57 34.35 33.30
C VAL A 160 1.98 35.41 34.32
N ALA A 161 2.94 35.12 35.20
CA ALA A 161 3.46 36.06 36.17
C ALA A 161 4.15 37.27 35.51
N LYS A 162 4.90 37.07 34.41
CA LYS A 162 5.50 38.16 33.61
C LYS A 162 4.43 39.05 32.96
N LYS A 163 3.39 38.45 32.36
CA LYS A 163 2.25 39.19 31.79
C LYS A 163 1.50 39.97 32.87
N LEU A 164 1.22 39.36 34.04
CA LEU A 164 0.59 40.03 35.18
C LEU A 164 1.43 41.19 35.71
N LYS A 165 2.76 41.02 35.86
CA LYS A 165 3.65 42.12 36.26
C LYS A 165 3.64 43.26 35.26
N SER A 166 3.69 42.96 33.96
CA SER A 166 3.61 43.99 32.92
C SER A 166 2.27 44.73 32.94
N LEU A 167 1.16 44.01 33.14
CA LEU A 167 -0.17 44.59 33.19
C LEU A 167 -0.34 45.48 34.44
N ASN A 168 0.13 45.02 35.59
CA ASN A 168 0.15 45.81 36.82
C ASN A 168 1.00 47.08 36.68
N LYS A 169 2.17 46.99 36.03
CA LYS A 169 3.01 48.16 35.75
C LYS A 169 2.28 49.16 34.84
N LYS A 170 1.71 48.70 33.73
CA LYS A 170 0.92 49.56 32.83
C LYS A 170 -0.23 50.25 33.55
N LYS A 171 -0.97 49.53 34.39
CA LYS A 171 -2.07 50.09 35.18
C LYS A 171 -1.59 51.17 36.17
N HIS A 172 -0.45 50.95 36.82
CA HIS A 172 0.15 51.93 37.71
C HIS A 172 0.60 53.19 36.95
N ASP A 173 1.30 53.00 35.83
CA ASP A 173 1.79 54.09 34.98
C ASP A 173 0.62 54.93 34.42
N GLU A 174 -0.45 54.28 33.97
CA GLU A 174 -1.68 54.94 33.52
C GLU A 174 -2.37 55.74 34.63
N ASN A 175 -2.47 55.17 35.83
CA ASN A 175 -3.08 55.87 36.97
C ASN A 175 -2.24 57.07 37.43
N ALA A 176 -0.90 56.95 37.39
CA ALA A 176 0.00 58.05 37.68
C ALA A 176 -0.11 59.16 36.63
N ALA A 177 -0.18 58.80 35.34
CA ALA A 177 -0.39 59.76 34.26
C ALA A 177 -1.75 60.47 34.39
N ARG A 178 -2.81 59.74 34.74
CA ARG A 178 -4.13 60.30 34.99
C ARG A 178 -4.10 61.29 36.16
N LYS A 179 -3.48 60.92 37.28
CA LYS A 179 -3.36 61.81 38.45
C LYS A 179 -2.59 63.09 38.10
N LYS A 180 -1.47 62.96 37.37
CA LYS A 180 -0.71 64.12 36.90
C LYS A 180 -1.56 65.03 36.01
N ALA A 181 -2.30 64.46 35.06
CA ALA A 181 -3.20 65.24 34.21
C ALA A 181 -4.32 65.94 35.02
N GLU A 182 -4.86 65.30 36.06
CA GLU A 182 -5.85 65.90 36.95
C GLU A 182 -5.24 67.05 37.78
N ASP A 183 -4.01 66.90 38.28
CA ASP A 183 -3.28 67.94 39.01
C ASP A 183 -2.95 69.13 38.10
N ASP A 184 -2.45 68.87 36.88
CA ASP A 184 -2.17 69.90 35.87
C ASP A 184 -3.45 70.67 35.49
N ALA A 185 -4.58 69.97 35.30
CA ALA A 185 -5.87 70.60 35.01
C ALA A 185 -6.37 71.47 36.17
N ARG A 186 -6.15 71.05 37.42
CA ARG A 186 -6.46 71.89 38.60
C ARG A 186 -5.58 73.12 38.65
N GLY A 187 -4.27 72.97 38.38
CA GLY A 187 -3.33 74.08 38.29
C GLY A 187 -3.77 75.11 37.25
N LEU A 188 -4.07 74.66 36.03
CA LEU A 188 -4.56 75.53 34.95
C LEU A 188 -5.86 76.26 35.32
N ARG A 189 -6.80 75.60 35.99
CA ARG A 189 -8.03 76.26 36.47
C ARG A 189 -7.74 77.35 37.50
N LYS A 190 -6.79 77.11 38.42
CA LYS A 190 -6.38 78.10 39.41
C LYS A 190 -5.72 79.29 38.75
N THR A 191 -4.73 79.05 37.87
CA THR A 191 -4.05 80.13 37.14
C THR A 191 -5.01 80.91 36.25
N LYS A 192 -5.96 80.24 35.58
CA LYS A 192 -7.02 80.91 34.82
C LYS A 192 -7.87 81.83 35.70
N ALA A 193 -8.25 81.38 36.89
CA ALA A 193 -9.03 82.19 37.83
C ALA A 193 -8.22 83.39 38.35
N GLU A 194 -6.93 83.19 38.64
CA GLU A 194 -6.00 84.27 39.05
C GLU A 194 -5.83 85.31 37.94
N GLN A 195 -5.57 84.88 36.70
CA GLN A 195 -5.43 85.75 35.54
C GLN A 195 -6.72 86.51 35.23
N GLN A 196 -7.89 85.86 35.36
CA GLN A 196 -9.17 86.52 35.16
C GLN A 196 -9.41 87.63 36.19
N ALA A 197 -9.10 87.37 37.46
CA ALA A 197 -9.20 88.38 38.52
C ALA A 197 -8.20 89.55 38.31
N GLU A 198 -7.00 89.25 37.82
CA GLU A 198 -6.01 90.29 37.47
C GLU A 198 -6.48 91.15 36.30
N ILE A 199 -7.03 90.54 35.25
CA ILE A 199 -7.61 91.26 34.10
C ILE A 199 -8.75 92.18 34.57
N GLU A 200 -9.66 91.68 35.41
CA GLU A 200 -10.76 92.50 35.96
C GLU A 200 -10.23 93.68 36.78
N SER A 201 -9.21 93.46 37.62
CA SER A 201 -8.58 94.54 38.38
C SER A 201 -7.86 95.56 37.48
N LEU A 202 -7.24 95.13 36.38
CA LEU A 202 -6.56 96.03 35.45
C LEU A 202 -7.58 96.89 34.69
N LYS A 203 -8.71 96.30 34.25
CA LYS A 203 -9.82 97.05 33.64
C LYS A 203 -10.37 98.12 34.58
N GLU A 204 -10.56 97.81 35.86
CA GLU A 204 -10.98 98.83 36.84
C GLU A 204 -9.95 99.97 37.03
N GLN A 205 -8.66 99.68 36.89
CA GLN A 205 -7.61 100.70 36.96
C GLN A 205 -7.56 101.54 35.67
N GLU A 206 -7.75 100.90 34.52
CA GLU A 206 -7.84 101.52 33.21
C GLU A 206 -8.98 102.54 33.14
N GLU A 207 -10.19 102.17 33.57
CA GLU A 207 -11.34 103.08 33.65
C GLU A 207 -11.06 104.31 34.53
N LYS A 208 -10.50 104.10 35.73
CA LYS A 208 -10.09 105.21 36.61
C LYS A 208 -9.05 106.11 35.96
N LEU A 209 -8.12 105.53 35.20
CA LEU A 209 -7.10 106.28 34.50
C LEU A 209 -7.72 107.11 33.37
N LYS A 210 -8.63 106.53 32.58
CA LYS A 210 -9.41 107.26 31.55
C LYS A 210 -10.15 108.45 32.15
N GLU A 211 -10.89 108.25 33.24
CA GLU A 211 -11.59 109.32 33.94
C GLU A 211 -10.63 110.41 34.42
N SER A 212 -9.48 110.01 35.01
CA SER A 212 -8.49 110.96 35.50
C SER A 212 -7.82 111.78 34.38
N VAL A 213 -7.57 111.17 33.22
CA VAL A 213 -6.99 111.83 32.05
C VAL A 213 -7.98 112.85 31.47
N LYS A 214 -9.25 112.46 31.33
CA LYS A 214 -10.33 113.37 30.89
C LYS A 214 -10.47 114.55 31.88
N ALA A 215 -10.55 114.28 33.18
CA ALA A 215 -10.67 115.31 34.21
C ALA A 215 -9.44 116.25 34.28
N LEU A 216 -8.23 115.71 34.09
CA LEU A 216 -7.00 116.51 34.08
C LEU A 216 -6.96 117.44 32.86
N LYS A 217 -7.44 116.98 31.70
CA LYS A 217 -7.58 117.82 30.50
C LYS A 217 -8.58 118.96 30.74
N ASP A 218 -9.77 118.66 31.24
CA ASP A 218 -10.79 119.67 31.54
C ASP A 218 -10.28 120.72 32.55
N PHE A 219 -9.57 120.27 33.59
CA PHE A 219 -8.94 121.15 34.56
C PHE A 219 -7.87 122.05 33.91
N SER A 220 -7.03 121.47 33.06
CA SER A 220 -5.96 122.20 32.36
C SER A 220 -6.54 123.22 31.37
N GLU A 221 -7.61 122.88 30.65
CA GLU A 221 -8.34 123.80 29.76
C GLU A 221 -8.97 124.95 30.55
N THR A 222 -9.59 124.66 31.71
CA THR A 222 -10.16 125.67 32.59
C THR A 222 -9.09 126.62 33.13
N GLN A 223 -7.95 126.10 33.60
CA GLN A 223 -6.83 126.90 34.08
C GLN A 223 -6.21 127.74 32.95
N ARG A 224 -6.06 127.18 31.75
CA ARG A 224 -5.59 127.90 30.57
C ARG A 224 -6.54 129.05 30.21
N GLY A 225 -7.85 128.83 30.23
CA GLY A 225 -8.86 129.88 30.02
C GLY A 225 -8.71 131.03 31.01
N GLN A 226 -8.53 130.70 32.31
CA GLN A 226 -8.27 131.70 33.35
C GLN A 226 -6.95 132.46 33.16
N LEU A 227 -5.90 131.79 32.67
CA LEU A 227 -4.60 132.39 32.39
C LEU A 227 -4.65 133.34 31.19
N ILE A 228 -5.36 132.98 30.13
CA ILE A 228 -5.55 133.84 28.95
C ILE A 228 -6.28 135.14 29.33
N GLU A 229 -7.27 135.07 30.23
CA GLU A 229 -7.97 136.27 30.72
C GLU A 229 -7.09 137.16 31.62
N ALA A 230 -6.02 136.62 32.21
CA ALA A 230 -5.17 137.30 33.18
C ALA A 230 -3.88 137.92 32.57
N VAL A 231 -3.60 137.66 31.29
CA VAL A 231 -2.38 138.12 30.60
C VAL A 231 -2.74 139.06 29.45
N ASP A 232 -1.99 140.16 29.28
CA ASP A 232 -2.28 141.21 28.28
C ASP A 232 -2.00 140.77 26.81
N ASP A 233 -1.31 139.64 26.61
CA ASP A 233 -0.95 139.06 25.31
C ASP A 233 -1.18 137.53 25.33
N ASP A 234 -2.20 137.08 24.60
CA ASP A 234 -2.65 135.68 24.56
C ASP A 234 -1.62 134.73 23.93
N THR A 235 -0.65 135.27 23.17
CA THR A 235 0.41 134.50 22.51
C THR A 235 1.50 134.01 23.46
N THR A 236 1.44 134.41 24.74
CA THR A 236 2.39 133.99 25.78
C THR A 236 1.94 132.76 26.58
N VAL A 237 0.72 132.26 26.34
CA VAL A 237 0.20 131.04 26.95
C VAL A 237 0.34 129.88 25.97
N ASP A 238 1.20 128.91 26.29
CA ASP A 238 1.43 127.73 25.46
C ASP A 238 0.14 126.93 25.21
N GLU A 239 0.00 126.38 24.01
CA GLU A 239 -1.12 125.49 23.67
C GLU A 239 -1.05 124.19 24.48
N LEU A 240 -2.22 123.69 24.89
CA LEU A 240 -2.30 122.38 25.52
C LEU A 240 -2.00 121.29 24.47
N PRO A 241 -1.22 120.24 24.83
CA PRO A 241 -1.05 119.09 23.96
C PRO A 241 -2.40 118.51 23.54
N GLU A 242 -2.54 118.18 22.25
CA GLU A 242 -3.75 117.51 21.75
C GLU A 242 -3.94 116.17 22.48
N LEU A 243 -5.17 115.90 22.88
CA LEU A 243 -5.52 114.60 23.43
C LEU A 243 -5.52 113.60 22.27
N ASP A 244 -4.79 112.50 22.44
CA ASP A 244 -4.83 111.40 21.49
C ASP A 244 -6.15 110.64 21.66
N GLU A 245 -7.18 111.14 20.98
CA GLU A 245 -8.53 110.56 20.98
C GLU A 245 -8.54 109.18 20.31
N ASP A 246 -7.63 108.91 19.37
CA ASP A 246 -7.51 107.61 18.73
C ASP A 246 -7.07 106.53 19.72
N VAL A 247 -6.13 106.84 20.61
CA VAL A 247 -5.71 105.92 21.69
C VAL A 247 -6.84 105.69 22.70
N LEU A 248 -7.57 106.74 23.11
CA LEU A 248 -8.69 106.57 24.04
C LEU A 248 -9.83 105.77 23.42
N ASN A 249 -10.17 106.03 22.16
CA ASN A 249 -11.20 105.31 21.43
C ASN A 249 -10.80 103.86 21.17
N ALA A 250 -9.52 103.58 20.86
CA ALA A 250 -9.03 102.20 20.69
C ALA A 250 -9.15 101.38 21.99
N ILE A 251 -8.92 102.01 23.15
CA ILE A 251 -9.11 101.35 24.44
C ILE A 251 -10.60 101.15 24.75
N GLU A 252 -11.47 102.09 24.38
CA GLU A 252 -12.93 101.93 24.50
C GLU A 252 -13.49 100.85 23.55
N GLU A 253 -12.90 100.68 22.36
CA GLU A 253 -13.26 99.62 21.40
C GLU A 253 -12.79 98.22 21.85
N GLU A 254 -11.58 98.07 22.39
CA GLU A 254 -11.11 96.78 22.96
C GLU A 254 -11.94 96.33 24.18
N GLU A 255 -12.43 97.26 24.99
CA GLU A 255 -13.36 96.95 26.08
C GLU A 255 -14.74 96.50 25.56
N ALA A 256 -15.22 97.08 24.46
CA ALA A 256 -16.49 96.74 23.85
C ALA A 256 -16.47 95.38 23.12
N GLU A 257 -15.34 94.95 22.55
CA GLU A 257 -15.18 93.61 21.97
C GLU A 257 -14.93 92.51 23.03
N ALA A 258 -14.44 92.88 24.22
CA ALA A 258 -14.13 91.95 25.31
C ALA A 258 -15.29 91.72 26.32
N ALA A 259 -16.45 92.37 26.14
CA ALA A 259 -17.67 92.22 26.96
C ALA A 259 -18.69 91.27 26.31
#